data_AF-A0A1X3P6R4-F1
#
_entry.id   AF-A0A1X3P6R4-F1
#
_cell.length_a   1.000
_cell.length_b   1.000
_cell.length_c   1.000
_cell.angle_alpha   90.00
_cell.angle_beta   90.00
_cell.angle_gamma   90.00
#
_symmetry.space_group_name_H-M   'P 1'
#
loop_
_entity.id
_entity.type
_entity.pdbx_description
1 polymer ?
#
loop_
_entity_poly.entity_id
_entity_poly.type
_entity_poly.pdbx_seq_one_letter_code
_entity_poly.pdbx_strand_id
1 'polypeptide(L)'
;MSSERLDRALVSRGLATSRSRAGQLIRAGSVRVDGRAVSKAATTVRTSQRVEVTEDDPWVSRAAHKLLGALTACPEIAVQGRRCLDAGASTGGFTQVLLAQGARRVVAVDVGHDQLAPALREDPRVENHEGLNLRGLSAGQLGEPFDLIVADLSFISLRLVMAPLAGQTRAGADLLLMVKPQFEVGRERLARTGVVTSPELRREAVTAVVGSAEEHGLHLLSAHRSQLPGQDGNLEFFLHLRRSETSTGASSGPTSAARLDQVDYRD
;
A
#
# COMPACT_ATOMS: atom_id res chain seq x y z
N MET A 1 -24.62 -10.81 -31.44
CA MET A 1 -23.48 -9.89 -31.19
C MET A 1 -22.26 -10.74 -30.85
N SER A 2 -21.15 -10.56 -31.57
CA SER A 2 -19.94 -11.34 -31.31
C SER A 2 -19.29 -10.91 -29.99
N SER A 3 -18.80 -11.89 -29.25
CA SER A 3 -18.05 -11.67 -28.00
C SER A 3 -16.83 -12.57 -27.99
N GLU A 4 -15.72 -12.07 -27.46
CA GLU A 4 -14.49 -12.83 -27.36
C GLU A 4 -13.81 -12.56 -26.01
N ARG A 5 -12.84 -13.39 -25.66
CA ARG A 5 -12.03 -13.18 -24.44
C ARG A 5 -11.15 -11.94 -24.63
N LEU A 6 -10.96 -11.17 -23.56
CA LEU A 6 -10.20 -9.93 -23.56
C LEU A 6 -8.78 -10.11 -24.09
N ASP A 7 -8.10 -11.20 -23.74
CA ASP A 7 -6.77 -11.52 -24.27
C ASP A 7 -6.74 -11.71 -25.79
N ARG A 8 -7.82 -12.22 -26.38
CA ARG A 8 -7.99 -12.32 -27.84
C ARG A 8 -8.43 -10.98 -28.44
N ALA A 9 -9.33 -10.28 -27.77
CA ALA A 9 -9.81 -8.96 -28.17
C ALA A 9 -8.67 -7.93 -28.31
N LEU A 10 -7.69 -7.96 -27.40
CA LEU A 10 -6.55 -7.06 -27.49
C LEU A 10 -5.69 -7.34 -28.72
N VAL A 11 -5.52 -8.61 -29.10
CA VAL A 11 -4.75 -8.98 -30.30
C VAL A 11 -5.55 -8.70 -31.57
N SER A 12 -6.83 -9.09 -31.60
CA SER A 12 -7.71 -8.90 -32.77
C SER A 12 -7.92 -7.44 -33.11
N ARG A 13 -7.87 -6.55 -32.11
CA ARG A 13 -8.00 -5.09 -32.27
C ARG A 13 -6.66 -4.36 -32.44
N GLY A 14 -5.54 -5.08 -32.54
CA GLY A 14 -4.20 -4.48 -32.72
C GLY A 14 -3.65 -3.75 -31.49
N LEU A 15 -4.25 -3.94 -30.31
CA LEU A 15 -3.84 -3.31 -29.06
C LEU A 15 -2.73 -4.09 -28.33
N ALA A 16 -2.44 -5.32 -28.77
CA ALA A 16 -1.32 -6.12 -28.30
C ALA A 16 -0.74 -6.97 -29.44
N THR A 17 0.59 -7.12 -29.47
CA THR A 17 1.30 -7.86 -30.52
C THR A 17 1.16 -9.38 -30.43
N SER A 18 0.76 -9.91 -29.27
CA SER A 18 0.55 -11.35 -29.05
C SER A 18 -0.39 -11.60 -27.88
N ARG A 19 -0.96 -12.81 -27.78
CA ARG A 19 -1.76 -13.21 -26.60
C ARG A 19 -0.96 -13.18 -25.30
N SER A 20 0.36 -13.43 -25.38
CA SER A 20 1.25 -13.34 -24.22
C SER A 20 1.40 -11.89 -23.73
N ARG A 21 1.66 -10.95 -24.65
CA ARG A 21 1.72 -9.50 -24.34
C ARG A 21 0.37 -8.98 -23.85
N ALA A 22 -0.73 -9.40 -24.47
CA ALA A 22 -2.08 -9.09 -23.99
C ALA A 22 -2.29 -9.54 -22.54
N GLY A 23 -1.88 -10.76 -22.20
CA GLY A 23 -1.93 -11.27 -20.82
C GLY A 23 -1.07 -10.46 -19.85
N GLN A 24 0.10 -9.99 -20.27
CA GLN A 24 0.96 -9.11 -19.46
C GLN A 24 0.27 -7.75 -19.20
N LEU A 25 -0.24 -7.09 -20.23
CA LEU A 25 -0.94 -5.80 -20.12
C LEU A 25 -2.16 -5.90 -19.18
N ILE A 26 -2.93 -6.99 -19.29
CA ILE A 26 -4.09 -7.25 -18.41
C ILE A 26 -3.64 -7.44 -16.95
N ARG A 27 -2.58 -8.22 -16.70
CA ARG A 27 -2.05 -8.43 -15.34
C ARG A 27 -1.44 -7.16 -14.75
N ALA A 28 -0.82 -6.33 -15.59
CA ALA A 28 -0.29 -5.02 -15.24
C ALA A 28 -1.40 -4.01 -14.92
N GLY A 29 -2.66 -4.30 -15.27
CA GLY A 29 -3.78 -3.38 -15.07
C GLY A 29 -3.87 -2.30 -16.15
N SER A 30 -3.08 -2.41 -17.22
CA SER A 30 -2.99 -1.46 -18.33
C SER A 30 -4.16 -1.55 -19.31
N VAL A 31 -5.23 -2.28 -18.98
CA VAL A 31 -6.35 -2.55 -19.89
C VAL A 31 -7.66 -2.08 -19.27
N ARG A 32 -8.36 -1.21 -20.01
CA ARG A 32 -9.69 -0.70 -19.65
C ARG A 32 -10.75 -1.21 -20.62
N VAL A 33 -11.91 -1.56 -20.09
CA VAL A 33 -13.13 -1.88 -20.85
C VAL A 33 -14.23 -0.92 -20.39
N ASP A 34 -14.73 -0.10 -21.32
CA ASP A 34 -15.70 0.97 -21.05
C ASP A 34 -15.27 1.86 -19.87
N GLY A 35 -13.99 2.24 -19.86
CA GLY A 35 -13.35 3.08 -18.83
C GLY A 35 -12.95 2.36 -17.54
N ARG A 36 -13.35 1.10 -17.33
CA ARG A 36 -13.04 0.32 -16.12
C ARG A 36 -11.84 -0.57 -16.32
N ALA A 37 -10.89 -0.58 -15.38
CA ALA A 37 -9.75 -1.49 -15.41
C ALA A 37 -10.20 -2.96 -15.31
N VAL A 38 -9.62 -3.84 -16.14
CA VAL A 38 -9.93 -5.27 -16.14
C VAL A 38 -8.64 -6.07 -15.97
N SER A 39 -8.61 -6.94 -14.96
CA SER A 39 -7.42 -7.72 -14.57
C SER A 39 -7.48 -9.21 -14.98
N LYS A 40 -8.61 -9.67 -15.54
CA LYS A 40 -8.81 -11.08 -15.93
C LYS A 40 -8.75 -11.26 -17.44
N ALA A 41 -7.76 -12.00 -17.90
CA ALA A 41 -7.53 -12.26 -19.33
C ALA A 41 -8.71 -12.97 -20.03
N ALA A 42 -9.41 -13.82 -19.29
CA ALA A 42 -10.56 -14.58 -19.76
C ALA A 42 -11.88 -13.80 -19.70
N THR A 43 -11.89 -12.52 -19.29
CA THR A 43 -13.11 -11.70 -19.29
C THR A 43 -13.68 -11.64 -20.71
N THR A 44 -14.96 -11.99 -20.85
CA THR A 44 -15.66 -11.89 -22.14
C THR A 44 -16.02 -10.43 -22.40
N VAL A 45 -15.62 -9.92 -23.57
CA VAL A 45 -15.94 -8.57 -24.03
C VAL A 45 -16.71 -8.62 -25.35
N ARG A 46 -17.70 -7.75 -25.51
CA ARG A 46 -18.45 -7.62 -26.76
C ARG A 46 -17.68 -6.74 -27.74
N THR A 47 -17.90 -6.94 -29.04
CA THR A 47 -17.30 -6.09 -30.08
C THR A 47 -17.68 -4.61 -29.91
N SER A 48 -18.85 -4.32 -29.34
CA SER A 48 -19.34 -2.95 -29.08
C SER A 48 -18.70 -2.26 -27.88
N GLN A 49 -18.00 -2.98 -27.00
CA GLN A 49 -17.37 -2.38 -25.82
C GLN A 49 -16.06 -1.72 -26.22
N ARG A 50 -15.80 -0.54 -25.67
CA ARG A 50 -14.55 0.20 -25.86
C ARG A 50 -13.45 -0.48 -25.06
N VAL A 51 -12.43 -0.97 -25.73
CA VAL A 51 -11.26 -1.60 -25.09
C VAL A 51 -10.07 -0.72 -25.38
N GLU A 52 -9.38 -0.28 -24.33
CA GLU A 52 -8.24 0.63 -24.40
C GLU A 52 -7.09 0.00 -23.63
N VAL A 53 -5.88 0.11 -24.20
CA VAL A 53 -4.63 -0.14 -23.47
C VAL A 53 -4.11 1.22 -23.08
N THR A 54 -4.06 1.49 -21.77
CA THR A 54 -3.34 2.66 -21.27
C THR A 54 -1.84 2.38 -21.39
N GLU A 55 -1.07 3.34 -21.90
CA GLU A 55 0.39 3.25 -22.04
C GLU A 55 1.04 2.75 -20.74
N ASP A 56 2.19 2.07 -20.88
CA ASP A 56 2.88 1.34 -19.81
C ASP A 56 2.90 2.18 -18.52
N ASP A 57 2.27 1.64 -17.48
CA ASP A 57 2.27 2.25 -16.16
C ASP A 57 3.74 2.42 -15.74
N PRO A 58 4.24 3.66 -15.54
CA PRO A 58 5.66 3.87 -15.25
C PRO A 58 6.07 3.27 -13.91
N TRP A 59 5.09 2.85 -13.11
CA TRP A 59 5.31 2.22 -11.82
C TRP A 59 5.55 0.71 -11.96
N VAL A 60 6.58 0.21 -11.29
CA VAL A 60 6.95 -1.22 -11.26
C VAL A 60 5.86 -2.11 -10.66
N SER A 61 4.87 -1.53 -9.98
CA SER A 61 3.75 -2.23 -9.38
C SER A 61 2.56 -1.30 -9.16
N ARG A 62 1.35 -1.87 -9.25
CA ARG A 62 0.08 -1.20 -8.92
C ARG A 62 0.03 -0.68 -7.47
N ALA A 63 0.87 -1.22 -6.57
CA ALA A 63 1.01 -0.71 -5.21
C ALA A 63 1.43 0.77 -5.21
N ALA A 64 2.21 1.24 -6.18
CA ALA A 64 2.61 2.65 -6.28
C ALA A 64 1.41 3.61 -6.23
N HIS A 65 0.33 3.29 -6.94
CA HIS A 65 -0.90 4.09 -6.95
C HIS A 65 -1.61 4.15 -5.60
N LYS A 66 -1.43 3.14 -4.73
CA LYS A 66 -1.93 3.20 -3.35
C LYS A 66 -1.20 4.28 -2.56
N LEU A 67 0.14 4.29 -2.62
CA LEU A 67 0.94 5.30 -1.92
C LEU A 67 0.73 6.70 -2.51
N LEU A 68 0.63 6.84 -3.83
CA LEU A 68 0.30 8.12 -4.47
C LEU A 68 -1.04 8.67 -3.98
N GLY A 69 -2.08 7.81 -3.93
CA GLY A 69 -3.38 8.18 -3.38
C GLY A 69 -3.31 8.58 -1.90
N ALA A 70 -2.51 7.86 -1.11
CA ALA A 70 -2.33 8.15 0.31
C ALA A 70 -1.58 9.48 0.55
N LEU A 71 -0.52 9.78 -0.20
CA LEU A 71 0.19 11.06 -0.15
C LEU A 71 -0.69 12.21 -0.65
N THR A 72 -1.55 11.98 -1.65
CA THR A 72 -2.53 12.97 -2.10
C THR A 72 -3.56 13.29 -1.01
N ALA A 73 -3.98 12.28 -0.24
CA ALA A 73 -4.90 12.45 0.88
C ALA A 73 -4.25 13.08 2.12
N CYS A 74 -2.91 13.04 2.22
CA CYS A 74 -2.13 13.58 3.34
C CYS A 74 -1.07 14.58 2.83
N PRO A 75 -1.47 15.73 2.25
CA PRO A 75 -0.55 16.69 1.63
C PRO A 75 0.47 17.31 2.60
N GLU A 76 0.26 17.18 3.91
CA GLU A 76 1.20 17.57 4.96
C GLU A 76 2.46 16.68 5.04
N ILE A 77 2.43 15.48 4.44
CA ILE A 77 3.58 14.58 4.38
C ILE A 77 4.50 15.01 3.24
N ALA A 78 5.55 15.77 3.57
CA ALA A 78 6.62 16.04 2.62
C ALA A 78 7.57 14.83 2.51
N VAL A 79 7.90 14.37 1.30
CA VAL A 79 8.89 13.28 1.08
C VAL A 79 10.27 13.84 0.71
N GLN A 80 10.32 15.00 0.05
CA GLN A 80 11.54 15.62 -0.44
C GLN A 80 12.64 15.69 0.64
N GLY A 81 13.82 15.18 0.31
CA GLY A 81 15.01 15.25 1.17
C GLY A 81 14.98 14.31 2.38
N ARG A 82 13.90 13.56 2.61
CA ARG A 82 13.75 12.66 3.76
C ARG A 82 14.43 11.31 3.55
N ARG A 83 14.81 10.70 4.66
CA ARG A 83 15.19 9.29 4.73
C ARG A 83 13.96 8.47 5.06
N CYS A 84 13.62 7.56 4.15
CA CYS A 84 12.39 6.79 4.19
C CYS A 84 12.64 5.30 4.41
N LEU A 85 11.74 4.63 5.12
CA LEU A 85 11.65 3.17 5.18
C LEU A 85 10.44 2.71 4.38
N ASP A 86 10.64 1.79 3.44
CA ASP A 86 9.58 1.01 2.80
C ASP A 86 9.52 -0.38 3.42
N ALA A 87 8.55 -0.58 4.32
CA ALA A 87 8.36 -1.81 5.07
C ALA A 87 7.41 -2.76 4.31
N GLY A 88 7.97 -3.82 3.71
CA GLY A 88 7.29 -4.71 2.77
C GLY A 88 7.43 -4.25 1.33
N ALA A 89 8.64 -3.90 0.92
CA ALA A 89 8.90 -3.25 -0.36
C ALA A 89 8.47 -4.10 -1.57
N SER A 90 8.53 -5.44 -1.47
CA SER A 90 8.20 -6.38 -2.54
C SER A 90 8.86 -5.98 -3.87
N THR A 91 8.07 -5.84 -4.93
CA THR A 91 8.52 -5.33 -6.25
C THR A 91 9.09 -3.90 -6.25
N GLY A 92 8.81 -3.11 -5.21
CA GLY A 92 9.35 -1.76 -5.03
C GLY A 92 8.40 -0.62 -5.44
N GLY A 93 7.09 -0.86 -5.53
CA GLY A 93 6.14 0.18 -5.94
C GLY A 93 6.14 1.41 -5.02
N PHE A 94 6.18 1.20 -3.70
CA PHE A 94 6.25 2.29 -2.73
C PHE A 94 7.64 2.96 -2.75
N THR A 95 8.71 2.16 -2.77
CA THR A 95 10.10 2.63 -2.96
C THR A 95 10.22 3.57 -4.16
N GLN A 96 9.70 3.19 -5.33
CA GLN A 96 9.76 4.02 -6.53
C GLN A 96 9.02 5.36 -6.36
N VAL A 97 7.83 5.34 -5.72
CA VAL A 97 7.08 6.57 -5.43
C VAL A 97 7.87 7.48 -4.51
N LEU A 98 8.48 6.95 -3.45
CA LEU A 98 9.31 7.74 -2.53
C LEU A 98 10.48 8.40 -3.26
N LEU A 99 11.17 7.67 -4.13
CA LEU A 99 12.27 8.21 -4.95
C LEU A 99 11.79 9.30 -5.91
N ALA A 100 10.64 9.09 -6.56
CA ALA A 100 10.03 10.06 -7.47
C ALA A 100 9.58 11.33 -6.75
N GLN A 101 9.18 11.23 -5.47
CA GLN A 101 8.84 12.35 -4.60
C GLN A 101 10.07 12.97 -3.90
N GLY A 102 11.27 12.57 -4.31
CA GLY A 102 12.52 13.22 -3.91
C GLY A 102 13.09 12.78 -2.57
N ALA A 103 12.76 11.57 -2.10
CA ALA A 103 13.43 10.98 -0.94
C ALA A 103 14.96 11.00 -1.16
N ARG A 104 15.69 11.41 -0.11
CA ARG A 104 17.16 11.41 -0.10
C ARG A 104 17.72 10.00 -0.09
N ARG A 105 17.05 9.10 0.64
CA ARG A 105 17.41 7.70 0.82
C ARG A 105 16.13 6.90 1.09
N VAL A 106 16.02 5.72 0.50
CA VAL A 106 14.96 4.74 0.80
C VAL A 106 15.61 3.44 1.24
N VAL A 107 15.31 3.00 2.45
CA VAL A 107 15.64 1.65 2.91
C VAL A 107 14.44 0.77 2.61
N ALA A 108 14.60 -0.20 1.72
CA ALA A 108 13.58 -1.14 1.32
C ALA A 108 13.76 -2.44 2.09
N VAL A 109 12.77 -2.83 2.89
CA VAL A 109 12.81 -4.07 3.70
C VAL A 109 11.75 -5.03 3.20
N ASP A 110 12.12 -6.27 2.95
CA ASP A 110 11.17 -7.36 2.68
C ASP A 110 11.64 -8.69 3.29
N VAL A 111 10.70 -9.59 3.57
CA VAL A 111 10.97 -10.96 3.99
C VAL A 111 11.28 -11.88 2.81
N GLY A 112 10.85 -11.51 1.60
CA GLY A 112 11.15 -12.21 0.38
C GLY A 112 12.59 -11.98 -0.10
N HIS A 113 12.93 -12.67 -1.19
CA HIS A 113 14.21 -12.57 -1.89
C HIS A 113 13.98 -12.28 -3.37
N ASP A 114 14.87 -11.52 -3.98
CA ASP A 114 14.86 -11.20 -5.40
C ASP A 114 13.54 -10.62 -5.92
N GLN A 115 12.88 -9.80 -5.10
CA GLN A 115 11.60 -9.20 -5.43
C GLN A 115 11.75 -7.79 -6.02
N LEU A 116 12.70 -7.01 -5.51
CA LEU A 116 12.86 -5.60 -5.88
C LEU A 116 13.25 -5.47 -7.35
N ALA A 117 12.58 -4.57 -8.09
CA ALA A 117 12.85 -4.36 -9.50
C ALA A 117 14.33 -3.96 -9.73
N PRO A 118 15.01 -4.49 -10.79
CA PRO A 118 16.44 -4.26 -11.00
C PRO A 118 16.86 -2.79 -10.98
N ALA A 119 16.09 -1.92 -11.67
CA ALA A 119 16.37 -0.48 -11.71
C ALA A 119 16.32 0.20 -10.33
N LEU A 120 15.50 -0.31 -9.39
CA LEU A 120 15.45 0.20 -8.02
C LEU A 120 16.61 -0.32 -7.18
N ARG A 121 17.01 -1.58 -7.39
CA ARG A 121 18.17 -2.18 -6.72
C ARG A 121 19.49 -1.49 -7.09
N GLU A 122 19.57 -0.96 -8.31
CA GLU A 122 20.73 -0.24 -8.83
C GLU A 122 20.73 1.27 -8.48
N ASP A 123 19.61 1.84 -7.99
CA ASP A 123 19.56 3.25 -7.61
C ASP A 123 20.41 3.49 -6.35
N PRO A 124 21.39 4.42 -6.38
CA PRO A 124 22.31 4.66 -5.25
C PRO A 124 21.60 5.21 -3.99
N ARG A 125 20.35 5.69 -4.13
CA ARG A 125 19.51 6.14 -3.01
C ARG A 125 18.75 5.00 -2.35
N VAL A 126 18.82 3.77 -2.88
CA VAL A 126 18.11 2.61 -2.33
C VAL A 126 19.08 1.72 -1.55
N GLU A 127 18.64 1.28 -0.39
CA GLU A 127 19.29 0.26 0.42
C GLU A 127 18.35 -0.92 0.59
N ASN A 128 18.69 -2.06 0.00
CA ASN A 128 17.82 -3.23 -0.05
C ASN A 128 18.16 -4.24 1.05
N HIS A 129 17.19 -4.56 1.90
CA HIS A 129 17.27 -5.55 2.97
C HIS A 129 16.24 -6.66 2.73
N GLU A 130 16.66 -7.70 2.02
CA GLU A 130 15.86 -8.89 1.75
C GLU A 130 16.03 -9.96 2.84
N GLY A 131 15.04 -10.83 3.01
CA GLY A 131 15.02 -11.86 4.06
C GLY A 131 14.90 -11.32 5.49
N LEU A 132 14.63 -10.02 5.67
CA LEU A 132 14.59 -9.38 6.98
C LEU A 132 13.15 -9.34 7.52
N ASN A 133 12.91 -10.03 8.64
CA ASN A 133 11.61 -10.02 9.29
C ASN A 133 11.46 -8.84 10.25
N LEU A 134 10.54 -7.93 9.93
CA LEU A 134 10.23 -6.74 10.71
C LEU A 134 9.87 -7.04 12.18
N ARG A 135 9.30 -8.21 12.50
CA ARG A 135 8.98 -8.58 13.90
C ARG A 135 10.21 -8.65 14.80
N GLY A 136 11.34 -9.04 14.22
CA GLY A 136 12.61 -9.17 14.94
C GLY A 136 13.48 -7.92 14.88
N LEU A 137 12.98 -6.83 14.28
CA LEU A 137 13.78 -5.64 14.07
C LEU A 137 13.98 -4.89 15.39
N SER A 138 15.24 -4.81 15.82
CA SER A 138 15.63 -4.07 17.03
C SER A 138 15.71 -2.57 16.73
N ALA A 139 15.46 -1.72 17.73
CA ALA A 139 15.55 -0.26 17.58
C ALA A 139 16.94 0.15 17.05
N GLY A 140 16.97 1.00 16.02
CA GLY A 140 18.20 1.48 15.39
C GLY A 140 18.98 0.42 14.57
N GLN A 141 18.44 -0.80 14.40
CA GLN A 141 19.11 -1.85 13.62
C GLN A 141 19.36 -1.44 12.16
N LEU A 142 18.52 -0.57 11.60
CA LEU A 142 18.69 -0.03 10.25
C LEU A 142 19.49 1.28 10.22
N GLY A 143 20.30 1.55 11.26
CA GLY A 143 21.15 2.73 11.36
C GLY A 143 20.41 3.95 11.90
N GLU A 144 20.62 5.11 11.26
CA GLU A 144 19.94 6.36 11.65
C GLU A 144 18.41 6.18 11.69
N PRO A 145 17.68 6.95 12.51
CA PRO A 145 16.22 6.91 12.48
C PRO A 145 15.63 7.41 11.15
N PHE A 146 14.40 7.02 10.84
CA PHE A 146 13.67 7.46 9.65
C PHE A 146 12.83 8.69 9.90
N ASP A 147 12.70 9.52 8.86
CA ASP A 147 11.81 10.69 8.82
C ASP A 147 10.38 10.31 8.39
N LEU A 148 10.26 9.27 7.57
CA LEU A 148 9.01 8.73 7.03
C LEU A 148 9.09 7.21 6.93
N ILE A 149 8.09 6.50 7.43
CA ILE A 149 7.93 5.05 7.23
C ILE A 149 6.65 4.81 6.45
N VAL A 150 6.71 4.03 5.38
CA VAL A 150 5.54 3.53 4.66
C VAL A 150 5.47 2.01 4.81
N ALA A 151 4.27 1.43 4.87
CA ALA A 151 4.13 -0.02 5.00
C ALA A 151 2.94 -0.59 4.21
N ASP A 152 3.20 -1.62 3.41
CA ASP A 152 2.20 -2.44 2.69
C ASP A 152 2.45 -3.93 2.99
N LEU A 153 2.10 -4.36 4.21
CA LEU A 153 2.38 -5.72 4.66
C LEU A 153 1.23 -6.68 4.35
N SER A 154 1.56 -7.92 4.01
CA SER A 154 0.57 -8.99 3.79
C SER A 154 0.82 -10.17 4.73
N PHE A 155 -0.23 -10.89 5.11
CA PHE A 155 -0.16 -12.09 5.96
C PHE A 155 0.38 -11.85 7.39
N ILE A 156 0.38 -10.61 7.84
CA ILE A 156 0.80 -10.19 9.16
C ILE A 156 -0.08 -9.03 9.64
N SER A 157 -0.43 -9.05 10.93
CA SER A 157 -1.08 -7.92 11.58
C SER A 157 -0.07 -6.81 11.84
N LEU A 158 -0.41 -5.56 11.53
CA LEU A 158 0.41 -4.39 11.85
C LEU A 158 0.72 -4.28 13.34
N ARG A 159 -0.17 -4.80 14.21
CA ARG A 159 0.04 -4.81 15.67
C ARG A 159 1.30 -5.59 16.08
N LEU A 160 1.71 -6.59 15.30
CA LEU A 160 2.92 -7.39 15.57
C LEU A 160 4.22 -6.70 15.14
N VAL A 161 4.14 -5.62 14.35
CA VAL A 161 5.31 -4.87 13.87
C VAL A 161 5.28 -3.41 14.32
N MET A 162 4.26 -2.99 15.07
CA MET A 162 4.08 -1.60 15.50
C MET A 162 5.26 -1.11 16.35
N ALA A 163 5.64 -1.89 17.37
CA ALA A 163 6.81 -1.60 18.21
C ALA A 163 8.12 -1.51 17.39
N PRO A 164 8.46 -2.52 16.57
CA PRO A 164 9.62 -2.43 15.67
C PRO A 164 9.64 -1.19 14.79
N LEU A 165 8.53 -0.85 14.13
CA LEU A 165 8.44 0.31 13.24
C LEU A 165 8.60 1.62 14.03
N ALA A 166 7.90 1.77 15.15
CA ALA A 166 8.04 2.93 16.04
C ALA A 166 9.49 3.10 16.52
N GLY A 167 10.19 2.00 16.83
CA GLY A 167 11.59 1.98 17.25
C GLY A 167 12.60 2.40 16.17
N GLN A 168 12.20 2.48 14.90
CA GLN A 168 13.04 3.02 13.83
C GLN A 168 12.81 4.52 13.56
N THR A 169 11.85 5.15 14.23
CA THR A 169 11.51 6.57 13.97
C THR A 169 12.28 7.52 14.87
N ARG A 170 12.61 8.71 14.35
CA ARG A 170 12.90 9.86 15.22
C ARG A 170 11.60 10.48 15.73
N ALA A 171 11.73 11.30 16.77
CA ALA A 171 10.66 12.19 17.21
C ALA A 171 10.13 13.03 16.02
N GLY A 172 8.80 13.17 15.94
CA GLY A 172 8.12 13.91 14.87
C GLY A 172 8.12 13.24 13.50
N ALA A 173 8.64 12.02 13.36
CA ALA A 173 8.57 11.28 12.09
C ALA A 173 7.13 10.89 11.75
N ASP A 174 6.84 10.84 10.45
CA ASP A 174 5.55 10.38 9.93
C ASP A 174 5.59 8.88 9.63
N LEU A 175 4.46 8.20 9.83
CA LEU A 175 4.24 6.85 9.34
C LEU A 175 2.94 6.82 8.53
N LEU A 176 3.00 6.17 7.37
CA LEU A 176 1.86 5.97 6.49
C LEU A 176 1.65 4.47 6.28
N LEU A 177 0.82 3.88 7.15
CA LEU A 177 0.68 2.43 7.28
C LEU A 177 -0.63 1.96 6.65
N MET A 178 -0.57 0.93 5.80
CA MET A 178 -1.77 0.35 5.22
C MET A 178 -2.32 -0.78 6.09
N VAL A 179 -3.51 -0.54 6.64
CA VAL A 179 -4.33 -1.52 7.34
C VAL A 179 -5.10 -2.35 6.31
N LYS A 180 -4.94 -3.66 6.42
CA LYS A 180 -5.67 -4.65 5.64
C LYS A 180 -6.55 -5.48 6.59
N PRO A 181 -7.85 -5.15 6.74
CA PRO A 181 -8.72 -5.79 7.72
C PRO A 181 -8.65 -7.31 7.69
N GLN A 182 -8.47 -7.92 6.51
CA GLN A 182 -8.35 -9.36 6.34
C GLN A 182 -7.16 -10.01 7.07
N PHE A 183 -6.15 -9.24 7.46
CA PHE A 183 -5.01 -9.70 8.25
C PHE A 183 -5.09 -9.28 9.73
N GLU A 184 -6.10 -8.49 10.09
CA GLU A 184 -6.27 -7.93 11.44
C GLU A 184 -7.38 -8.59 12.25
N VAL A 185 -8.48 -8.98 11.59
CA VAL A 185 -9.69 -9.49 12.27
C VAL A 185 -9.55 -10.91 12.83
N GLY A 186 -8.49 -11.65 12.52
CA GLY A 186 -8.36 -13.06 12.94
C GLY A 186 -9.08 -14.04 12.01
N ARG A 187 -8.61 -15.29 11.98
CA ARG A 187 -9.02 -16.28 10.96
C ARG A 187 -10.47 -16.73 11.12
N GLU A 188 -10.94 -16.78 12.35
CA GLU A 188 -12.29 -17.19 12.75
C GLU A 188 -13.38 -16.21 12.32
N ARG A 189 -13.01 -14.96 12.04
CA ARG A 189 -13.93 -13.89 11.60
C ARG A 189 -13.86 -13.60 10.10
N LEU A 190 -13.04 -14.36 9.36
CA LEU A 190 -12.94 -14.23 7.91
C LEU A 190 -13.96 -15.13 7.21
N ALA A 191 -14.65 -14.57 6.22
CA ALA A 191 -15.40 -15.38 5.28
C ALA A 191 -14.47 -16.36 4.56
N ARG A 192 -15.03 -17.46 4.03
CA ARG A 192 -14.26 -18.46 3.27
C ARG A 192 -13.54 -17.88 2.06
N THR A 193 -14.01 -16.74 1.54
CA THR A 193 -13.38 -15.99 0.44
C THR A 193 -12.15 -15.18 0.87
N GLY A 194 -11.89 -15.04 2.17
CA GLY A 194 -10.83 -14.17 2.71
C GLY A 194 -11.17 -12.67 2.62
N VAL A 195 -12.42 -12.33 2.28
CA VAL A 195 -12.88 -10.93 2.16
C VAL A 195 -13.64 -10.52 3.40
N VAL A 196 -13.28 -9.38 3.98
CA VAL A 196 -14.02 -8.75 5.08
C VAL A 196 -15.09 -7.84 4.48
N THR A 197 -16.36 -8.23 4.59
CA THR A 197 -17.50 -7.47 4.04
C THR A 197 -18.21 -6.58 5.07
N SER A 198 -18.15 -6.91 6.36
CA SER A 198 -18.78 -6.11 7.42
C SER A 198 -18.03 -4.78 7.61
N PRO A 199 -18.70 -3.63 7.46
CA PRO A 199 -18.14 -2.32 7.79
C PRO A 199 -17.68 -2.22 9.26
N GLU A 200 -18.39 -2.88 10.17
CA GLU A 200 -18.08 -2.91 11.60
C GLU A 200 -16.77 -3.64 11.86
N LEU A 201 -16.55 -4.80 11.24
CA LEU A 201 -15.29 -5.54 11.33
C LEU A 201 -14.11 -4.76 10.72
N ARG A 202 -14.34 -4.02 9.63
CA ARG A 202 -13.33 -3.13 9.05
C ARG A 202 -12.96 -2.01 10.01
N ARG A 203 -13.95 -1.34 10.61
CA ARG A 203 -13.73 -0.29 11.62
C ARG A 203 -13.03 -0.84 12.86
N GLU A 204 -13.42 -2.02 13.33
CA GLU A 204 -12.76 -2.68 14.46
C GLU A 204 -11.29 -2.95 14.18
N ALA A 205 -10.97 -3.50 12.99
CA ALA A 205 -9.59 -3.74 12.58
C ALA A 205 -8.74 -2.46 12.58
N VAL A 206 -9.24 -1.38 11.98
CA VAL A 206 -8.54 -0.09 11.95
C VAL A 206 -8.37 0.48 13.37
N THR A 207 -9.42 0.40 14.19
CA THR A 207 -9.37 0.85 15.60
C THR A 207 -8.33 0.09 16.41
N ALA A 208 -8.25 -1.24 16.24
CA ALA A 208 -7.27 -2.07 16.94
C ALA A 208 -5.82 -1.75 16.54
N VAL A 209 -5.57 -1.45 15.27
CA VAL A 209 -4.24 -1.01 14.82
C VAL A 209 -3.89 0.36 15.38
N VAL A 210 -4.84 1.31 15.42
CA VAL A 210 -4.62 2.64 16.03
C VAL A 210 -4.33 2.51 17.52
N GLY A 211 -5.07 1.70 18.26
CA GLY A 211 -4.80 1.48 19.69
C GLY A 211 -3.38 0.92 19.93
N SER A 212 -2.96 -0.05 19.12
CA SER A 212 -1.59 -0.56 19.16
C SER A 212 -0.54 0.51 18.81
N ALA A 213 -0.84 1.43 17.88
CA ALA A 213 0.05 2.54 17.55
C ALA A 213 0.23 3.48 18.76
N GLU A 214 -0.86 3.82 19.43
CA GLU A 214 -0.86 4.73 20.59
C GLU A 214 -0.08 4.16 21.78
N GLU A 215 -0.19 2.85 22.05
CA GLU A 215 0.63 2.14 23.05
C GLU A 215 2.15 2.30 22.80
N HIS A 216 2.54 2.51 21.55
CA HIS A 216 3.93 2.65 21.13
C HIS A 216 4.30 4.10 20.79
N GLY A 217 3.55 5.10 21.27
CA GLY A 217 3.88 6.52 21.12
C GLY A 217 3.73 7.05 19.70
N LEU A 218 2.78 6.49 18.94
CA LEU A 218 2.39 6.97 17.62
C LEU A 218 0.97 7.50 17.70
N HIS A 219 0.76 8.75 17.29
CA HIS A 219 -0.55 9.40 17.34
C HIS A 219 -1.20 9.45 15.97
N LEU A 220 -2.50 9.14 15.91
CA LEU A 220 -3.28 9.24 14.69
C LEU A 220 -3.52 10.70 14.29
N LEU A 221 -3.05 11.07 13.10
CA LEU A 221 -3.32 12.36 12.49
C LEU A 221 -4.50 12.29 11.52
N SER A 222 -4.54 11.25 10.69
CA SER A 222 -5.67 11.00 9.78
C SER A 222 -5.77 9.53 9.38
N ALA A 223 -6.95 9.11 8.92
CA ALA A 223 -7.21 7.78 8.39
C ALA A 223 -8.09 7.90 7.15
N HIS A 224 -7.80 7.12 6.10
CA HIS A 224 -8.55 7.21 4.83
C HIS A 224 -8.66 5.85 4.16
N ARG A 225 -9.72 5.62 3.38
CA ARG A 225 -9.85 4.44 2.53
C ARG A 225 -8.87 4.54 1.35
N SER A 226 -8.17 3.44 1.04
CA SER A 226 -7.35 3.34 -0.17
C SER A 226 -8.24 3.47 -1.42
N GLN A 227 -7.82 4.32 -2.36
CA GLN A 227 -8.54 4.52 -3.62
C GLN A 227 -8.52 3.27 -4.52
N LEU A 228 -7.52 2.40 -4.32
CA LEU A 228 -7.45 1.10 -4.97
C LEU A 228 -7.82 -0.01 -3.98
N PRO A 229 -8.76 -0.91 -4.34
CA PRO A 229 -9.05 -2.06 -3.51
C PRO A 229 -7.85 -3.01 -3.46
N GLY A 230 -7.77 -3.75 -2.36
CA GLY A 230 -6.79 -4.80 -2.14
C GLY A 230 -6.99 -6.00 -3.06
N GLN A 231 -6.15 -7.02 -2.85
CA GLN A 231 -6.36 -8.32 -3.51
C GLN A 231 -7.74 -8.87 -3.15
N ASP A 232 -8.38 -9.49 -4.15
CA ASP A 232 -9.71 -10.10 -4.04
C ASP A 232 -10.87 -9.15 -3.66
N GLY A 233 -10.64 -7.84 -3.74
CA GLY A 233 -11.66 -6.82 -3.51
C GLY A 233 -11.80 -6.34 -2.06
N ASN A 234 -10.88 -6.73 -1.17
CA ASN A 234 -10.85 -6.20 0.20
C ASN A 234 -10.69 -4.68 0.20
N LEU A 235 -11.44 -4.00 1.07
CA LEU A 235 -11.17 -2.60 1.36
C LEU A 235 -9.97 -2.47 2.28
N GLU A 236 -9.06 -1.57 1.94
CA GLU A 236 -7.84 -1.30 2.68
C GLU A 236 -7.83 0.18 3.09
N PHE A 237 -7.14 0.49 4.18
CA PHE A 237 -7.16 1.82 4.79
C PHE A 237 -5.74 2.28 5.09
N PHE A 238 -5.45 3.55 4.85
CA PHE A 238 -4.19 4.16 5.29
C PHE A 238 -4.38 4.87 6.62
N LEU A 239 -3.40 4.72 7.50
CA LEU A 239 -3.23 5.50 8.71
C LEU A 239 -2.04 6.44 8.53
N HIS A 240 -2.26 7.73 8.70
CA HIS A 240 -1.19 8.69 8.92
C HIS A 240 -0.99 8.87 10.42
N LEU A 241 0.15 8.38 10.90
CA LEU A 241 0.57 8.45 12.28
C LEU A 241 1.78 9.38 12.41
N ARG A 242 1.98 9.95 13.59
CA ARG A 242 3.19 10.71 13.91
C ARG A 242 3.81 10.24 15.22
N ARG A 243 5.12 10.05 15.22
CA ARG A 243 5.90 9.76 16.43
C ARG A 243 5.89 10.97 17.36
N SER A 244 5.49 10.76 18.61
CA SER A 244 5.49 11.83 19.61
C SER A 244 6.87 12.47 19.72
N GLU A 245 6.91 13.80 19.64
CA GLU A 245 7.97 14.58 20.27
C GLU A 245 7.75 14.49 21.79
N THR A 246 8.80 14.44 22.59
CA THR A 246 8.78 14.09 24.03
C THR A 246 7.55 14.55 24.84
N SER A 247 7.17 13.72 25.81
CA SER A 247 5.98 13.76 26.68
C SER A 247 5.69 15.11 27.35
N THR A 248 5.07 16.05 26.65
CA THR A 248 4.37 17.17 27.28
C THR A 248 3.38 17.76 26.31
N GLY A 249 2.10 17.74 26.69
CA GLY A 249 1.03 18.48 26.03
C GLY A 249 -0.07 17.57 25.52
N ALA A 250 -1.24 17.65 26.15
CA ALA A 250 -2.46 17.11 25.57
C ALA A 250 -2.67 17.73 24.18
N SER A 251 -2.77 16.88 23.16
CA SER A 251 -3.14 17.30 21.81
C SER A 251 -4.52 17.95 21.86
N SER A 252 -4.62 19.24 21.49
CA SER A 252 -5.88 19.99 21.38
C SER A 252 -6.68 19.69 20.12
N GLY A 253 -6.26 18.69 19.33
CA GLY A 253 -6.98 18.22 18.15
C GLY A 253 -8.13 17.25 18.47
N PRO A 254 -8.90 16.83 17.44
CA PRO A 254 -9.90 15.78 17.60
C PRO A 254 -9.30 14.51 18.21
N THR A 255 -10.12 13.64 18.79
CA THR A 255 -9.67 12.34 19.30
C THR A 255 -9.48 11.35 18.16
N SER A 256 -8.72 10.27 18.39
CA SER A 256 -8.57 9.19 17.40
C SER A 256 -9.94 8.60 17.01
N ALA A 257 -10.86 8.44 17.97
CA ALA A 257 -12.24 8.02 17.70
C ALA A 257 -12.96 8.96 16.72
N ALA A 258 -12.90 10.28 16.95
CA ALA A 258 -13.55 11.25 16.08
C ALA A 258 -12.98 11.28 14.64
N ARG A 259 -11.70 10.93 14.48
CA ARG A 259 -11.10 10.75 13.14
C ARG A 259 -11.60 9.47 12.47
N LEU A 260 -11.65 8.37 13.21
CA LEU A 260 -12.09 7.08 12.69
C LEU A 260 -13.57 7.08 12.29
N ASP A 261 -14.40 7.91 12.92
CA ASP A 261 -15.82 8.09 12.56
C ASP A 261 -16.04 8.77 11.21
N GLN A 262 -15.02 9.47 10.68
CA GLN A 262 -15.09 10.15 9.38
C GLN A 262 -14.73 9.23 8.20
N VAL A 263 -14.22 8.02 8.49
CA VAL A 263 -13.80 7.06 7.46
C VAL A 263 -15.00 6.29 6.95
N ASP A 264 -15.13 6.17 5.62
CA ASP A 264 -16.15 5.31 5.01
C ASP A 264 -15.67 3.84 4.94
N TYR A 265 -16.28 2.98 5.75
CA TYR A 265 -16.01 1.54 5.79
C TYR A 265 -16.96 0.71 4.92
N ARG A 266 -17.95 1.33 4.29
CA ARG A 266 -18.94 0.65 3.43
C ARG A 266 -18.36 0.38 2.05
N ASP A 267 -18.97 -0.54 1.30
CA ASP A 267 -18.54 -0.91 -0.05
C ASP A 267 -18.68 0.23 -1.06
#